data_AF-A0A0N1H1E5-F1
#
_entry.id   AF-A0A0N1H1E5-F1
#
_cell.length_a   1.000
_cell.length_b   1.000
_cell.length_c   1.000
_cell.angle_alpha   90.00
_cell.angle_beta   90.00
_cell.angle_gamma   90.00
#
_symmetry.space_group_name_H-M   'P 1'
#
loop_
_entity.id
_entity.type
_entity.pdbx_description
1 polymer ?
#
loop_
_entity_poly.entity_id
_entity_poly.type
_entity_poly.pdbx_seq_one_letter_code
_entity_poly.pdbx_strand_id
1 'polypeptide(L)'
;MAAYQECNARVPAVPERTTQHAQIICYLNDSGNEYNGNLGARISSIFVIGGVSTILTFFPVVAKRVPKLHIPLYVYLFARYFGSGVIVATA
;
A
#
# COMPACT_ATOMS: atom_id res chain seq x y z
N MET A 1 4.89 -6.55 -25.20
CA MET A 1 5.38 -7.38 -26.33
C MET A 1 6.13 -6.56 -27.40
N ALA A 2 5.69 -5.36 -27.78
CA ALA A 2 6.43 -4.53 -28.75
C ALA A 2 7.80 -4.02 -28.22
N ALA A 3 7.88 -3.59 -26.96
CA ALA A 3 9.11 -3.03 -26.39
C ALA A 3 10.19 -4.08 -26.04
N TYR A 4 9.82 -5.34 -25.78
CA TYR A 4 10.78 -6.46 -25.69
C TYR A 4 11.59 -6.63 -26.98
N GLN A 5 10.91 -6.55 -28.13
CA GLN A 5 11.51 -6.69 -29.45
C GLN A 5 12.49 -5.55 -29.76
N GLU A 6 12.15 -4.31 -29.35
CA GLU A 6 12.98 -3.12 -29.57
C GLU A 6 14.22 -3.09 -28.66
N CYS A 7 14.12 -3.58 -27.42
CA CYS A 7 15.28 -3.68 -26.51
C CYS A 7 16.26 -4.75 -27.01
N ASN A 8 15.75 -5.93 -27.40
CA ASN A 8 16.56 -7.02 -27.92
C ASN A 8 17.35 -6.64 -29.18
N ALA A 9 16.79 -5.77 -30.04
CA ALA A 9 17.46 -5.27 -31.24
C ALA A 9 18.55 -4.21 -30.95
N ARG A 10 18.55 -3.59 -29.76
CA ARG A 10 19.52 -2.55 -29.36
C ARG A 10 20.65 -3.09 -28.47
N VAL A 11 20.50 -4.29 -27.91
CA VAL A 11 21.57 -4.99 -27.18
C VAL A 11 22.58 -5.54 -28.20
N PRO A 12 23.84 -5.07 -28.21
CA PRO A 12 24.87 -5.63 -29.10
C PRO A 12 25.11 -7.10 -28.75
N ALA A 13 25.76 -7.88 -29.62
CA ALA A 13 26.05 -9.29 -29.37
C ALA A 13 27.01 -9.49 -28.17
N VAL A 14 26.48 -9.51 -26.95
CA VAL A 14 27.22 -9.74 -25.70
C VAL A 14 27.26 -11.25 -25.41
N PRO A 15 28.37 -11.83 -24.93
CA PRO A 15 28.51 -13.27 -24.65
C PRO A 15 27.39 -13.83 -23.74
N GLU A 16 27.01 -15.10 -23.94
CA GLU A 16 25.84 -15.75 -23.32
C GLU A 16 25.78 -15.70 -21.78
N ARG A 17 26.89 -15.50 -21.06
CA ARG A 17 26.86 -15.27 -19.60
C ARG A 17 26.28 -13.91 -19.19
N THR A 18 26.20 -12.96 -20.11
CA THR A 18 25.66 -11.60 -19.88
C THR A 18 24.29 -11.40 -20.52
N THR A 19 23.89 -12.27 -21.46
CA THR A 19 22.58 -12.21 -22.12
C THR A 19 21.44 -12.39 -21.12
N GLN A 20 21.61 -13.24 -20.11
CA GLN A 20 20.59 -13.44 -19.07
C GLN A 20 20.25 -12.14 -18.34
N HIS A 21 21.26 -11.37 -17.93
CA HIS A 21 21.04 -10.14 -17.14
C HIS A 21 20.48 -9.00 -18.01
N ALA A 22 20.96 -8.85 -19.24
CA ALA A 22 20.45 -7.82 -20.17
C ALA A 22 18.96 -8.02 -20.49
N GLN A 23 18.54 -9.27 -20.71
CA GLN A 23 17.14 -9.62 -20.98
C GLN A 23 16.25 -9.37 -19.74
N ILE A 24 16.75 -9.66 -18.54
CA ILE A 24 16.03 -9.37 -17.28
C ILE A 24 15.82 -7.86 -17.11
N ILE A 25 16.81 -7.01 -17.42
CA ILE A 25 16.67 -5.55 -17.33
C ILE A 25 15.66 -5.02 -18.36
N CYS A 26 15.70 -5.51 -19.60
CA CYS A 26 14.70 -5.17 -20.62
C CYS A 26 13.28 -5.57 -20.17
N TYR A 27 13.11 -6.76 -19.59
CA TYR A 27 11.83 -7.24 -19.08
C TYR A 27 11.34 -6.41 -17.88
N LEU A 28 12.21 -6.06 -16.94
CA LEU A 28 11.88 -5.23 -15.78
C LEU A 28 11.45 -3.80 -16.20
N ASN A 29 12.07 -3.26 -17.24
CA ASN A 29 11.73 -1.95 -17.79
C ASN A 29 10.43 -1.96 -18.62
N ASP A 30 10.16 -3.04 -19.38
CA ASP A 30 8.88 -3.27 -20.09
C ASP A 30 7.73 -3.56 -19.11
N SER A 31 8.02 -4.25 -18.01
CA SER A 31 7.06 -4.50 -16.92
C SER A 31 6.71 -3.24 -16.12
N GLY A 32 7.10 -2.06 -16.61
CA GLY A 32 6.63 -0.79 -16.11
C GLY A 32 7.12 -0.57 -14.69
N ASN A 33 8.28 0.06 -14.56
CA ASN A 33 8.38 1.09 -13.53
C ASN A 33 7.46 2.25 -13.97
N GLU A 34 6.15 1.97 -14.02
CA GLU A 34 5.08 2.95 -14.11
C GLU A 34 5.12 3.70 -12.78
N TYR A 35 6.15 4.54 -12.64
CA TYR A 35 6.12 5.71 -11.80
C TYR A 35 5.09 6.65 -12.42
N ASN A 36 3.83 6.23 -12.35
CA ASN A 36 2.68 7.10 -12.36
C ASN A 36 3.05 8.15 -11.31
N GLY A 37 3.30 9.40 -11.72
CA GLY A 37 3.89 10.49 -10.92
C GLY A 37 3.15 10.89 -9.63
N ASN A 38 2.34 9.99 -9.09
CA ASN A 38 1.65 10.00 -7.82
C ASN A 38 2.61 9.86 -6.62
N LEU A 39 3.72 10.61 -6.64
CA LEU A 39 4.48 10.93 -5.43
C LEU A 39 3.52 11.42 -4.34
N GLY A 40 2.54 12.25 -4.73
CA GLY A 40 1.48 12.74 -3.85
C GLY A 40 0.69 11.64 -3.15
N ALA A 41 0.32 10.54 -3.82
CA ALA A 41 -0.45 9.46 -3.21
C ALA A 41 0.35 8.68 -2.15
N ARG A 42 1.66 8.56 -2.35
CA ARG A 42 2.56 7.94 -1.37
C ARG A 42 2.77 8.81 -0.14
N ILE A 43 2.81 10.12 -0.33
CA ILE A 43 3.03 11.08 0.75
C ILE A 43 1.72 11.31 1.52
N SER A 44 0.59 11.39 0.84
CA SER A 44 -0.72 11.57 1.46
C SER A 44 -1.15 10.36 2.28
N SER A 45 -0.76 9.15 1.89
CA SER A 45 -1.11 7.93 2.64
C SER A 45 -0.56 7.95 4.07
N ILE A 46 0.60 8.56 4.32
CA ILE A 46 1.19 8.64 5.67
C ILE A 46 0.29 9.48 6.60
N PHE A 47 -0.18 10.62 6.13
CA PHE A 47 -1.08 11.49 6.89
C PHE A 47 -2.45 10.84 7.09
N VAL A 48 -2.97 10.18 6.07
CA VAL A 48 -4.27 9.50 6.14
C VAL A 48 -4.19 8.31 7.09
N ILE A 49 -3.20 7.43 6.96
CA ILE A 49 -3.01 6.28 7.84
C ILE A 49 -2.75 6.75 9.28
N GLY A 50 -1.90 7.77 9.47
CA GLY A 50 -1.60 8.33 10.79
C GLY A 50 -2.83 8.96 11.45
N GLY A 51 -3.61 9.75 10.71
CA GLY A 51 -4.82 10.39 11.21
C GLY A 51 -5.93 9.38 11.52
N VAL A 52 -6.22 8.47 10.58
CA VAL A 52 -7.23 7.43 10.75
C VAL A 52 -6.83 6.46 11.87
N SER A 53 -5.58 6.03 11.94
CA SER A 53 -5.09 5.14 13.02
C SER A 53 -5.19 5.80 14.39
N THR A 54 -4.87 7.10 14.47
CA THR A 54 -4.98 7.85 15.73
C THR A 54 -6.45 8.00 16.12
N ILE A 55 -7.36 8.38 15.22
CA ILE A 55 -8.79 8.55 15.53
C ILE A 55 -9.40 7.20 15.94
N LEU A 56 -9.15 6.14 15.17
CA LEU A 56 -9.67 4.80 15.43
C LEU A 56 -9.12 4.17 16.71
N THR A 57 -7.88 4.49 17.11
CA THR A 57 -7.28 3.98 18.36
C THR A 57 -7.61 4.88 19.55
N PHE A 58 -7.70 6.18 19.36
CA PHE A 58 -7.89 7.16 20.43
C PHE A 58 -9.33 7.15 20.95
N PHE A 59 -10.32 6.96 20.07
CA PHE A 59 -11.71 6.87 20.47
C PHE A 59 -12.02 5.72 21.45
N PRO A 60 -11.61 4.46 21.20
CA PRO A 60 -11.72 3.38 22.19
C PRO A 60 -10.90 3.65 23.46
N VAL A 61 -9.72 4.25 23.33
CA VAL A 61 -8.83 4.52 24.47
C VAL A 61 -9.42 5.58 25.41
N VAL A 62 -10.00 6.65 24.86
CA VAL A 62 -10.70 7.69 25.63
C VAL A 62 -11.98 7.13 26.25
N ALA A 63 -12.75 6.34 25.52
CA ALA A 63 -13.94 5.65 26.03
C ALA A 63 -13.59 4.71 27.21
N LYS A 64 -12.39 4.11 27.21
CA LYS A 64 -11.92 3.25 28.31
C LYS A 64 -11.32 4.03 29.49
N ARG A 65 -10.72 5.21 29.25
CA ARG A 65 -10.07 6.03 30.29
C ARG A 65 -11.03 6.87 31.13
N VAL A 66 -12.26 7.11 30.66
CA VAL A 66 -13.26 7.89 31.41
C VAL A 66 -14.46 7.02 31.83
N PRO A 67 -14.30 6.10 32.80
CA PRO A 67 -15.38 5.26 33.33
C PRO A 67 -16.41 6.02 34.19
N LYS A 68 -16.22 7.33 34.41
CA LYS A 68 -17.03 8.15 35.32
C LYS A 68 -18.18 8.92 34.66
N LEU A 69 -18.28 8.94 33.33
CA LEU A 69 -19.49 9.37 32.63
C LEU A 69 -20.19 8.11 32.11
N HIS A 70 -21.50 7.97 32.34
CA HIS A 70 -22.35 6.88 31.82
C HIS A 70 -21.99 6.54 30.37
N ILE A 71 -21.26 5.45 30.14
CA ILE A 71 -20.75 5.09 28.81
C ILE A 71 -21.91 4.44 28.04
N PRO A 72 -22.39 5.01 26.92
CA PRO A 72 -23.33 4.32 26.05
C PRO A 72 -22.62 3.09 25.46
N LEU A 73 -23.08 1.91 25.88
CA LEU A 73 -22.58 0.59 25.49
C LEU A 73 -22.28 0.49 23.98
N TYR A 74 -23.13 1.12 23.16
CA TYR A 74 -23.03 1.17 21.70
C TYR A 74 -21.68 1.65 21.17
N VAL A 75 -21.12 2.70 21.79
CA VAL A 75 -19.85 3.31 21.36
C VAL A 75 -18.67 2.39 21.65
N TYR A 76 -18.71 1.73 22.80
CA TYR A 76 -17.71 0.74 23.21
C TYR A 76 -17.75 -0.51 22.32
N LEU A 77 -18.94 -1.01 21.97
CA LEU A 77 -19.08 -2.13 21.03
C LEU A 77 -18.55 -1.77 19.64
N PHE A 78 -18.91 -0.59 19.11
CA PHE A 78 -18.43 -0.16 17.81
C PHE A 78 -16.90 -0.13 17.75
N ALA A 79 -16.25 0.44 18.77
CA ALA A 79 -14.80 0.52 18.82
C ALA A 79 -14.12 -0.86 18.98
N ARG A 80 -14.77 -1.83 19.63
CA ARG A 80 -14.28 -3.22 19.73
C ARG A 80 -14.43 -4.01 18.42
N TYR A 81 -15.48 -3.76 17.64
CA TYR A 81 -15.79 -4.51 16.41
C TYR A 81 -15.34 -3.81 15.11
N PHE A 82 -14.84 -2.59 15.18
CA PHE A 82 -14.41 -1.83 14.01
C PHE A 82 -13.34 -2.57 13.18
N GLY A 83 -12.34 -3.16 13.85
CA GLY A 83 -11.25 -3.90 13.18
C GLY A 83 -11.75 -5.14 12.45
N SER A 84 -12.66 -5.91 13.05
CA SER A 84 -13.30 -7.05 12.37
C SER A 84 -14.19 -6.61 11.21
N GLY A 85 -14.89 -5.47 11.33
CA GLY A 85 -15.78 -4.97 10.29
C GLY A 85 -15.04 -4.56 9.00
N VAL A 86 -13.88 -3.91 9.13
CA VAL A 86 -13.06 -3.52 7.96
C VAL A 86 -12.52 -4.75 7.24
N ILE A 87 -12.04 -5.75 7.99
CA ILE A 87 -11.56 -7.00 7.39
C ILE A 87 -12.68 -7.69 6.59
N VAL A 88 -13.89 -7.75 7.15
CA VAL A 88 -15.06 -8.34 6.46
C VAL A 88 -15.49 -7.52 5.24
N ALA A 89 -15.40 -6.19 5.28
CA ALA A 89 -15.77 -5.34 4.15
C ALA A 89 -14.77 -5.39 2.97
N THR A 90 -13.55 -5.86 3.21
CA THR A 90 -12.48 -5.89 2.19
C THR A 90 -12.27 -7.29 1.60
N ALA A 91 -12.73 -8.34 2.30
CA ALA A 91 -12.63 -9.74 1.90
C ALA A 91 -13.80 -10.15 1.00
#